data_AF-A0A662E2U7-F1
#
_entry.id   AF-A0A662E2U7-F1
#
_cell.length_a   1.000
_cell.length_b   1.000
_cell.length_c   1.000
_cell.angle_alpha   90.00
_cell.angle_beta   90.00
_cell.angle_gamma   90.00
#
_symmetry.space_group_name_H-M   'P 1'
#
loop_
_entity.id
_entity.type
_entity.pdbx_description
1 polymer ?
#
loop_
_entity_poly.entity_id
_entity_poly.type
_entity_poly.pdbx_seq_one_letter_code
_entity_poly.pdbx_strand_id
1 'polypeptide(L)'
;MRVLLVTTRFPLPAWRGQQVRTVEWLAALRDHQVTLVCPEGAPASRLGDVNLQSFRSSASSRVWAMLHHAGVGQMPVQEGMYATGAARAAIRGAVAEAFPDLVIIQMVRCAWAAEEIEREAPGIPILFDAIDAMGLHYERAAETLNPVIRPFARLEASRCRRREQQLALRAALTVAVADRDIEALGAPEDRGLAIPVSGRTSEISRKPASAPTILLSGNLGYRPTVEAARWFGAEVWSRLKSEIPGARWVLAGARPAPVIRALAAQPGVEIHADVPDLGPFLAESWVAIAPMASGSGVPMKVLEAWAAGVPVVAHPWTAAGLHGAGQGALRKAENADEWVSALIELLGNRDARATLAARGREAWNRSYRPERVAEQIREAVSRAATVAR
;
A
#
# COMPACT_ATOMS: atom_id res chain seq x y z
N MET A 1 4.23 -7.41 -26.10
CA MET A 1 5.15 -8.38 -25.48
C MET A 1 4.34 -9.40 -24.68
N ARG A 2 4.93 -10.55 -24.40
CA ARG A 2 4.36 -11.61 -23.56
C ARG A 2 4.92 -11.44 -22.15
N VAL A 3 4.06 -11.18 -21.17
CA VAL A 3 4.46 -10.88 -19.80
C VAL A 3 3.94 -11.97 -18.87
N LEU A 4 4.84 -12.57 -18.09
CA LEU A 4 4.48 -13.49 -17.01
C LEU A 4 4.50 -12.73 -15.68
N LEU A 5 3.34 -12.55 -15.05
CA LEU A 5 3.22 -11.91 -13.73
C LEU A 5 2.97 -12.96 -12.65
N VAL A 6 3.86 -13.02 -11.64
CA VAL A 6 3.77 -13.95 -10.52
C VAL A 6 3.41 -13.19 -9.24
N THR A 7 2.32 -13.59 -8.58
CA THR A 7 1.84 -12.92 -7.37
C THR A 7 1.32 -13.89 -6.31
N THR A 8 1.23 -13.41 -5.06
CA THR A 8 0.91 -14.26 -3.90
C THR A 8 -0.58 -14.43 -3.65
N ARG A 9 -1.45 -13.75 -4.40
CA ARG A 9 -2.91 -13.78 -4.23
C ARG A 9 -3.62 -13.56 -5.55
N PHE A 10 -4.80 -14.17 -5.68
CA PHE A 10 -5.74 -13.77 -6.72
C PHE A 10 -6.13 -12.27 -6.53
N PRO A 11 -6.08 -11.44 -7.59
CA PRO A 11 -6.12 -9.99 -7.46
C PRO A 11 -7.52 -9.41 -7.19
N LEU A 12 -8.60 -10.15 -7.41
CA LEU A 12 -9.96 -9.63 -7.26
C LEU A 12 -10.78 -10.33 -6.16
N PRO A 13 -11.69 -9.60 -5.47
CA PRO A 13 -11.77 -8.14 -5.40
C PRO A 13 -10.56 -7.53 -4.68
N ALA A 14 -10.13 -6.34 -5.11
CA ALA A 14 -8.92 -5.68 -4.64
C ALA A 14 -9.13 -4.93 -3.31
N TRP A 15 -9.17 -5.67 -2.20
CA TRP A 15 -9.36 -5.10 -0.86
C TRP A 15 -8.06 -4.81 -0.12
N ARG A 16 -6.95 -5.41 -0.54
CA ARG A 16 -5.63 -5.29 0.09
C ARG A 16 -4.67 -4.55 -0.83
N GLY A 17 -3.68 -3.85 -0.24
CA GLY A 17 -2.69 -3.08 -1.00
C GLY A 17 -2.02 -3.88 -2.12
N GLN A 18 -1.60 -5.12 -1.84
CA GLN A 18 -1.05 -6.01 -2.87
C GLN A 18 -2.03 -6.27 -4.03
N GLN A 19 -3.30 -6.58 -3.72
CA GLN A 19 -4.28 -6.88 -4.76
C GLN A 19 -4.58 -5.63 -5.62
N VAL A 20 -4.65 -4.45 -4.99
CA VAL A 20 -4.75 -3.16 -5.70
C VAL A 20 -3.57 -2.99 -6.64
N ARG A 21 -2.35 -3.19 -6.14
CA ARG A 21 -1.12 -3.11 -6.93
C ARG A 21 -1.14 -4.07 -8.12
N THR A 22 -1.52 -5.34 -7.92
CA THR A 22 -1.64 -6.30 -9.03
C THR A 22 -2.67 -5.85 -10.07
N VAL A 23 -3.83 -5.33 -9.66
CA VAL A 23 -4.85 -4.80 -10.59
C VAL A 23 -4.29 -3.62 -11.40
N GLU A 24 -3.51 -2.73 -10.79
CA GLU A 24 -2.86 -1.61 -11.50
C GLU A 24 -1.88 -2.11 -12.56
N TRP A 25 -1.06 -3.13 -12.24
CA TRP A 25 -0.19 -3.77 -13.22
C TRP A 25 -0.98 -4.37 -14.38
N LEU A 26 -2.01 -5.17 -14.09
CA LEU A 26 -2.84 -5.79 -15.14
C LEU A 26 -3.50 -4.72 -16.03
N ALA A 27 -3.98 -3.62 -15.45
CA ALA A 27 -4.58 -2.52 -16.20
C ALA A 27 -3.55 -1.79 -17.08
N ALA A 28 -2.34 -1.56 -16.57
CA ALA A 28 -1.26 -0.91 -17.31
C ALA A 28 -0.70 -1.80 -18.44
N LEU A 29 -0.80 -3.12 -18.29
CA LEU A 29 -0.34 -4.13 -19.24
C LEU A 29 -1.43 -4.61 -20.22
N ARG A 30 -2.58 -3.93 -20.31
CA ARG A 30 -3.71 -4.34 -21.16
C ARG A 30 -3.36 -4.50 -22.65
N ASP A 31 -2.33 -3.80 -23.12
CA ASP A 31 -1.85 -3.84 -24.50
C ASP A 31 -0.76 -4.92 -24.71
N HIS A 32 -0.62 -5.84 -23.75
CA HIS A 32 0.31 -6.96 -23.74
C HIS A 32 -0.40 -8.29 -23.50
N GLN A 33 0.21 -9.39 -23.94
CA GLN A 33 -0.29 -10.72 -23.63
C GLN A 33 0.18 -11.08 -22.22
N VAL A 34 -0.71 -11.03 -21.25
CA VAL A 34 -0.38 -11.26 -19.83
C VAL A 34 -0.80 -12.66 -19.40
N THR A 35 0.15 -13.41 -18.85
CA THR A 35 -0.12 -14.64 -18.10
C THR A 35 0.09 -14.37 -16.62
N LEU A 36 -0.95 -14.58 -15.81
CA LEU A 36 -0.95 -14.39 -14.37
C LEU A 36 -0.82 -15.74 -13.65
N VAL A 37 0.22 -15.89 -12.84
CA VAL A 37 0.42 -17.05 -11.96
C VAL A 37 0.14 -16.63 -10.51
N CYS A 38 -0.89 -17.23 -9.90
CA CYS A 38 -1.25 -16.95 -8.51
C CYS A 38 -1.96 -18.14 -7.83
N PRO A 39 -2.10 -18.16 -6.50
CA PRO A 39 -3.00 -19.12 -5.84
C PRO A 39 -4.44 -18.99 -6.36
N GLU A 40 -5.19 -20.09 -6.34
CA GLU A 40 -6.61 -20.10 -6.69
C GLU A 40 -7.43 -19.07 -5.90
N GLY A 41 -8.40 -18.46 -6.59
CA GLY A 41 -9.30 -17.43 -6.04
C GLY A 41 -10.66 -17.42 -6.72
N ALA A 42 -11.20 -16.24 -7.00
CA ALA A 42 -12.49 -16.12 -7.69
C ALA A 42 -12.41 -16.60 -9.15
N PRO A 43 -13.53 -16.83 -9.85
CA PRO A 43 -13.52 -17.35 -11.22
C PRO A 43 -12.72 -16.48 -12.19
N ALA A 44 -12.02 -17.12 -13.14
CA ALA A 44 -11.12 -16.49 -14.11
C ALA A 44 -11.80 -15.43 -14.99
N SER A 45 -13.11 -15.55 -15.24
CA SER A 45 -13.90 -14.64 -16.07
C SER A 45 -13.88 -13.18 -15.62
N ARG A 46 -13.40 -12.89 -14.40
CA ARG A 46 -13.29 -11.53 -13.86
C ARG A 46 -12.02 -10.77 -14.32
N LEU A 47 -11.08 -11.44 -14.99
CA LEU A 47 -9.79 -10.83 -15.39
C LEU A 47 -9.72 -10.47 -16.88
N GLY A 48 -10.81 -10.59 -17.63
CA GLY A 48 -10.83 -10.28 -19.07
C GLY A 48 -9.88 -11.19 -19.85
N ASP A 49 -9.02 -10.59 -20.67
CA ASP A 49 -8.10 -11.28 -21.60
C ASP A 49 -6.81 -11.80 -20.94
N VAL A 50 -6.71 -11.76 -19.60
CA VAL A 50 -5.55 -12.27 -18.87
C VAL A 50 -5.60 -13.80 -18.81
N ASN A 51 -4.55 -14.46 -19.31
CA ASN A 51 -4.37 -15.90 -19.16
C ASN A 51 -4.08 -16.22 -17.69
N LEU A 52 -4.91 -17.03 -17.04
CA LEU A 52 -4.77 -17.35 -15.62
C LEU A 52 -4.22 -18.77 -15.43
N GLN A 53 -3.03 -18.86 -14.84
CA GLN A 53 -2.45 -20.11 -14.36
C GLN A 53 -2.54 -20.16 -12.82
N SER A 54 -3.69 -20.61 -12.31
CA SER A 54 -3.88 -20.74 -10.87
C SER A 54 -3.37 -22.05 -10.30
N PHE A 55 -2.92 -22.05 -9.04
CA PHE A 55 -2.54 -23.27 -8.32
C PHE A 55 -3.21 -23.38 -6.96
N ARG A 56 -3.45 -24.62 -6.52
CA ARG A 56 -3.92 -24.94 -5.17
C ARG A 56 -2.85 -25.73 -4.43
N SER A 57 -2.50 -25.25 -3.25
CA SER A 57 -1.59 -25.95 -2.34
C SER A 57 -2.34 -26.40 -1.09
N SER A 58 -2.08 -27.61 -0.62
CA SER A 58 -2.60 -28.09 0.67
C SER A 58 -1.89 -27.39 1.84
N ALA A 59 -2.50 -27.43 3.04
CA ALA A 59 -1.88 -26.88 4.24
C ALA A 59 -0.56 -27.59 4.58
N SER A 60 -0.51 -28.92 4.46
CA SER A 60 0.69 -29.71 4.72
C SER A 60 1.82 -29.39 3.74
N SER A 61 1.52 -29.21 2.45
CA SER A 61 2.53 -28.81 1.46
C SER A 61 3.13 -27.43 1.75
N ARG A 62 2.33 -26.46 2.21
CA ARG A 62 2.84 -25.14 2.62
C ARG A 62 3.72 -25.24 3.86
N VAL A 63 3.28 -25.98 4.88
CA VAL A 63 4.07 -26.17 6.11
C VAL A 63 5.40 -26.85 5.80
N TRP A 64 5.39 -27.90 4.97
CA TRP A 64 6.61 -28.58 4.56
C TRP A 64 7.56 -27.64 3.80
N ALA A 65 7.05 -26.87 2.85
CA ALA A 65 7.87 -25.91 2.09
C ALA A 65 8.43 -24.79 2.97
N MET A 66 7.66 -24.30 3.95
CA MET A 66 8.13 -23.36 4.97
C MET A 66 9.28 -23.95 5.80
N LEU A 67 9.13 -25.18 6.30
CA LEU A 67 10.17 -25.85 7.10
C LEU A 67 11.42 -26.13 6.26
N HIS A 68 11.25 -26.55 5.01
CA HIS A 68 12.35 -26.74 4.08
C HIS A 68 13.14 -25.44 3.87
N HIS A 69 12.46 -24.32 3.56
CA HIS A 69 13.11 -23.02 3.40
C HIS A 69 13.77 -22.52 4.69
N ALA A 70 13.12 -22.74 5.84
CA ALA A 70 13.62 -22.31 7.14
C ALA A 70 14.88 -23.07 7.57
N GLY A 71 14.97 -24.36 7.23
CA GLY A 71 16.08 -25.24 7.58
C GLY A 71 17.17 -25.27 6.50
N VAL A 72 16.81 -25.72 5.29
CA VAL A 72 17.71 -25.90 4.15
C VAL A 72 17.71 -24.62 3.30
N GLY A 73 18.83 -23.89 3.34
CA GLY A 73 19.04 -22.68 2.53
C GLY A 73 18.88 -21.36 3.27
N GLN A 74 18.44 -21.37 4.53
CA GLN A 74 18.22 -20.14 5.33
C GLN A 74 17.35 -19.09 4.59
N MET A 75 16.37 -19.57 3.83
CA MET A 75 15.49 -18.73 3.01
C MET A 75 14.31 -18.20 3.85
N PRO A 76 13.64 -17.11 3.43
CA PRO A 76 12.45 -16.61 4.11
C PRO A 76 11.37 -17.68 4.25
N VAL A 77 10.82 -17.81 5.45
CA VAL A 77 9.61 -18.62 5.68
C VAL A 77 8.45 -18.09 4.84
N GLN A 78 8.39 -16.77 4.64
CA GLN A 78 7.39 -16.12 3.81
C GLN A 78 7.43 -16.57 2.34
N GLU A 79 8.59 -16.90 1.80
CA GLU A 79 8.77 -17.45 0.46
C GLU A 79 8.32 -18.92 0.39
N GLY A 80 8.69 -19.71 1.40
CA GLY A 80 8.32 -21.12 1.52
C GLY A 80 6.81 -21.37 1.55
N MET A 81 6.01 -20.41 2.04
CA MET A 81 4.54 -20.51 1.99
C MET A 81 3.97 -20.61 0.56
N TYR A 82 4.71 -20.18 -0.45
CA TYR A 82 4.27 -20.14 -1.84
C TYR A 82 5.08 -21.06 -2.75
N ALA A 83 6.31 -21.43 -2.38
CA ALA A 83 7.23 -22.27 -3.15
C ALA A 83 6.86 -23.78 -3.18
N THR A 84 5.58 -24.10 -3.29
CA THR A 84 5.06 -25.48 -3.27
C THR A 84 5.21 -26.19 -4.61
N GLY A 85 5.16 -27.53 -4.63
CA GLY A 85 5.23 -28.30 -5.88
C GLY A 85 4.17 -27.92 -6.92
N ALA A 86 2.94 -27.64 -6.48
CA ALA A 86 1.86 -27.17 -7.35
C ALA A 86 2.16 -25.78 -7.94
N ALA A 87 2.76 -24.88 -7.15
CA ALA A 87 3.15 -23.55 -7.61
C ALA A 87 4.30 -23.62 -8.63
N ARG A 88 5.29 -24.48 -8.40
CA ARG A 88 6.38 -24.74 -9.37
C ARG A 88 5.84 -25.33 -10.67
N ALA A 89 4.95 -26.31 -10.60
CA ALA A 89 4.31 -26.88 -11.79
C ALA A 89 3.51 -25.82 -12.58
N ALA A 90 2.81 -24.92 -11.89
CA ALA A 90 2.11 -23.80 -12.52
C ALA A 90 3.08 -22.85 -13.24
N ILE A 91 4.23 -22.50 -12.62
CA ILE A 91 5.25 -21.68 -13.28
C ILE A 91 5.78 -22.38 -14.54
N ARG A 92 6.14 -23.67 -14.46
CA ARG A 92 6.64 -24.41 -15.63
C ARG A 92 5.62 -24.44 -16.77
N GLY A 93 4.36 -24.73 -16.47
CA GLY A 93 3.27 -24.70 -17.46
C GLY A 93 3.12 -23.31 -18.09
N ALA A 94 3.09 -22.26 -17.26
CA ALA A 94 2.95 -20.89 -17.75
C ALA A 94 4.14 -20.45 -18.61
N VAL A 95 5.38 -20.83 -18.27
CA VAL A 95 6.56 -20.52 -19.09
C VAL A 95 6.51 -21.26 -20.43
N ALA A 96 6.15 -22.55 -20.41
CA ALA A 96 6.05 -23.38 -21.61
C ALA A 96 4.92 -22.95 -22.55
N GLU A 97 3.82 -22.42 -22.03
CA GLU A 97 2.68 -21.94 -22.84
C GLU A 97 2.85 -20.50 -23.30
N ALA A 98 3.29 -19.61 -22.41
CA ALA A 98 3.34 -18.17 -22.68
C ALA A 98 4.62 -17.72 -23.37
N PHE A 99 5.74 -18.44 -23.24
CA PHE A 99 7.06 -18.05 -23.72
C PHE A 99 7.38 -16.57 -23.43
N PRO A 100 7.45 -16.16 -22.15
CA PRO A 100 7.46 -14.74 -21.79
C PRO A 100 8.71 -14.00 -22.28
N ASP A 101 8.53 -12.75 -22.69
CA ASP A 101 9.62 -11.81 -23.01
C ASP A 101 10.10 -11.05 -21.76
N LEU A 102 9.26 -11.00 -20.72
CA LEU A 102 9.51 -10.35 -19.44
C LEU A 102 8.76 -11.08 -18.32
N VAL A 103 9.41 -11.21 -17.17
CA VAL A 103 8.78 -11.75 -15.95
C VAL A 103 8.67 -10.66 -14.90
N ILE A 104 7.48 -10.49 -14.34
CA ILE A 104 7.23 -9.63 -13.18
C ILE A 104 7.04 -10.52 -11.95
N ILE A 105 7.90 -10.37 -10.95
CA ILE A 105 7.80 -11.08 -9.67
C ILE A 105 7.34 -10.10 -8.61
N GLN A 106 6.18 -10.36 -7.99
CA GLN A 106 5.67 -9.51 -6.92
C GLN A 106 6.02 -10.05 -5.54
N MET A 107 6.62 -9.18 -4.71
CA MET A 107 7.10 -9.47 -3.35
C MET A 107 8.18 -10.55 -3.29
N VAL A 108 9.01 -10.50 -2.24
CA VAL A 108 10.00 -11.55 -1.98
C VAL A 108 9.38 -12.94 -1.76
N ARG A 109 8.08 -12.98 -1.41
CA ARG A 109 7.29 -14.21 -1.30
C ARG A 109 7.25 -15.03 -2.60
N CYS A 110 7.44 -14.39 -3.75
CA CYS A 110 7.50 -15.05 -5.06
C CYS A 110 8.93 -15.16 -5.60
N ALA A 111 9.97 -14.84 -4.81
CA ALA A 111 11.36 -14.88 -5.27
C ALA A 111 11.79 -16.28 -5.76
N TRP A 112 11.17 -17.34 -5.24
CA TRP A 112 11.40 -18.73 -5.66
C TRP A 112 11.08 -18.96 -7.14
N ALA A 113 10.18 -18.16 -7.71
CA ALA A 113 9.81 -18.24 -9.12
C ALA A 113 10.98 -17.80 -10.01
N ALA A 114 11.85 -16.89 -9.55
CA ALA A 114 13.03 -16.47 -10.32
C ALA A 114 13.97 -17.64 -10.64
N GLU A 115 14.15 -18.56 -9.68
CA GLU A 115 15.00 -19.75 -9.85
C GLU A 115 14.34 -20.81 -10.73
N GLU A 116 13.03 -20.97 -10.62
CA GLU A 116 12.28 -21.91 -11.48
C GLU A 116 12.29 -21.41 -12.93
N ILE A 117 12.04 -20.12 -13.15
CA ILE A 117 12.01 -19.50 -14.48
C ILE A 117 13.39 -19.54 -15.13
N GLU A 118 14.47 -19.25 -14.39
CA GLU A 118 15.84 -19.36 -14.93
C GLU A 118 16.18 -20.79 -15.40
N ARG A 119 15.59 -21.82 -14.79
CA ARG A 119 15.80 -23.22 -15.22
C ARG A 119 15.03 -23.56 -16.50
N GLU A 120 13.80 -23.09 -16.60
CA GLU A 120 12.91 -23.42 -17.73
C GLU A 120 13.19 -22.56 -18.95
N ALA A 121 13.51 -21.28 -18.75
CA ALA A 121 13.80 -20.31 -19.78
C ALA A 121 14.89 -19.32 -19.30
N PRO A 122 16.18 -19.72 -19.42
CA PRO A 122 17.30 -18.91 -18.98
C PRO A 122 17.37 -17.55 -19.66
N GLY A 123 17.80 -16.52 -18.92
CA GLY A 123 18.06 -15.19 -19.47
C GLY A 123 16.83 -14.30 -19.70
N ILE A 124 15.62 -14.73 -19.35
CA ILE A 124 14.45 -13.84 -19.38
C ILE A 124 14.63 -12.72 -18.34
N PRO A 125 14.46 -11.43 -18.71
CA PRO A 125 14.57 -10.35 -17.75
C PRO A 125 13.50 -10.41 -16.67
N ILE A 126 13.92 -10.07 -15.44
CA ILE A 126 13.05 -9.98 -14.28
C ILE A 126 12.83 -8.51 -13.92
N LEU A 127 11.57 -8.11 -13.83
CA LEU A 127 11.14 -6.92 -13.11
C LEU A 127 10.66 -7.34 -11.73
N PHE A 128 11.33 -6.88 -10.68
CA PHE A 128 10.95 -7.17 -9.30
C PHE A 128 10.09 -6.05 -8.75
N ASP A 129 8.78 -6.28 -8.59
CA ASP A 129 7.88 -5.38 -7.86
C ASP A 129 7.82 -5.82 -6.40
N ALA A 130 8.71 -5.26 -5.58
CA ALA A 130 8.77 -5.57 -4.17
C ALA A 130 7.48 -5.19 -3.43
N ILE A 131 6.76 -4.18 -3.94
CA ILE A 131 5.64 -3.50 -3.29
C ILE A 131 6.14 -2.73 -2.04
N ASP A 132 6.61 -3.44 -1.03
CA ASP A 132 7.28 -2.90 0.15
C ASP A 132 8.53 -3.74 0.49
N ALA A 133 9.49 -3.15 1.22
CA ALA A 133 10.63 -3.89 1.73
C ALA A 133 10.19 -4.71 2.95
N MET A 134 9.92 -5.99 2.75
CA MET A 134 9.35 -6.87 3.77
C MET A 134 10.35 -7.14 4.89
N GLY A 135 11.66 -7.17 4.61
CA GLY A 135 12.70 -7.20 5.64
C GLY A 135 12.64 -6.01 6.60
N LEU A 136 12.47 -4.79 6.07
CA LEU A 136 12.28 -3.57 6.86
C LEU A 136 10.96 -3.61 7.65
N HIS A 137 9.89 -4.14 7.06
CA HIS A 137 8.61 -4.31 7.74
C HIS A 137 8.72 -5.23 8.97
N TYR A 138 9.35 -6.39 8.82
CA TYR A 138 9.53 -7.34 9.94
C TYR A 138 10.46 -6.80 11.03
N GLU A 139 11.51 -6.07 10.66
CA GLU A 139 12.40 -5.41 11.62
C GLU A 139 11.64 -4.42 12.51
N ARG A 140 10.87 -3.52 11.89
CA ARG A 140 10.01 -2.56 12.62
C ARG A 140 8.94 -3.25 13.46
N ALA A 141 8.30 -4.29 12.90
CA ALA A 141 7.30 -5.04 13.64
C ALA A 141 7.90 -5.66 14.92
N ALA A 142 9.13 -6.19 14.85
CA ALA A 142 9.81 -6.84 15.97
C ALA A 142 10.01 -5.93 17.20
N GLU A 143 10.09 -4.62 17.01
CA GLU A 143 10.21 -3.64 18.10
C GLU A 143 8.96 -3.62 18.99
N THR A 144 7.78 -3.84 18.38
CA THR A 144 6.48 -3.84 19.05
C THR A 144 6.01 -5.21 19.51
N LEU A 145 6.71 -6.28 19.10
CA LEU A 145 6.39 -7.65 19.49
C LEU A 145 6.90 -7.98 20.88
N ASN A 146 6.25 -8.97 21.51
CA ASN A 146 6.67 -9.48 22.80
C ASN A 146 8.11 -10.09 22.72
N PRO A 147 8.84 -10.15 23.84
CA PRO A 147 10.23 -10.60 23.84
C PRO A 147 10.46 -12.03 23.33
N VAL A 148 9.44 -12.89 23.40
CA VAL A 148 9.53 -14.31 22.99
C VAL A 148 9.47 -14.45 21.46
N ILE A 149 8.60 -13.69 20.79
CA ILE A 149 8.41 -13.75 19.33
C ILE A 149 9.43 -12.85 18.60
N ARG A 150 9.90 -11.79 19.26
CA ARG A 150 10.88 -10.83 18.74
C ARG A 150 12.11 -11.47 18.03
N PRO A 151 12.82 -12.46 18.61
CA PRO A 151 13.98 -13.06 17.93
C PRO A 151 13.60 -13.75 16.61
N PHE A 152 12.45 -14.42 16.54
CA PHE A 152 11.96 -15.05 15.31
C PHE A 152 11.60 -14.02 14.24
N ALA A 153 10.96 -12.92 14.63
CA ALA A 153 10.66 -11.82 13.71
C ALA A 153 11.94 -11.15 13.16
N ARG A 154 12.97 -10.96 14.00
CA ARG A 154 14.28 -10.45 13.56
C ARG A 154 15.02 -11.42 12.63
N LEU A 155 14.95 -12.72 12.91
CA LEU A 155 15.51 -13.73 12.03
C LEU A 155 14.83 -13.70 10.66
N GLU A 156 13.50 -13.65 10.63
CA GLU A 156 12.74 -13.55 9.37
C GLU A 156 13.02 -12.23 8.65
N ALA A 157 13.17 -11.10 9.37
CA ALA A 157 13.58 -9.82 8.79
C ALA A 157 14.92 -9.93 8.05
N SER A 158 15.92 -10.55 8.68
CA SER A 158 17.25 -10.76 8.09
C SER A 158 17.19 -11.65 6.85
N ARG A 159 16.40 -12.73 6.90
CA ARG A 159 16.18 -13.63 5.74
C ARG A 159 15.51 -12.90 4.58
N CYS A 160 14.43 -12.16 4.85
CA CYS A 160 13.72 -11.38 3.84
C CYS A 160 14.65 -10.35 3.21
N ARG A 161 15.38 -9.55 4.02
CA ARG A 161 16.31 -8.53 3.53
C ARG A 161 17.38 -9.12 2.61
N ARG A 162 18.00 -10.23 3.01
CA ARG A 162 19.02 -10.91 2.19
C ARG A 162 18.44 -11.37 0.85
N ARG A 163 17.25 -11.97 0.88
CA ARG A 163 16.60 -12.49 -0.32
C ARG A 163 16.10 -11.38 -1.25
N GLU A 164 15.58 -10.31 -0.67
CA GLU A 164 15.18 -9.08 -1.37
C GLU A 164 16.37 -8.45 -2.10
N GLN A 165 17.50 -8.27 -1.42
CA GLN A 165 18.73 -7.75 -2.01
C GLN A 165 19.26 -8.63 -3.15
N GLN A 166 19.27 -9.95 -2.95
CA GLN A 166 19.66 -10.89 -4.01
C GLN A 166 18.78 -10.78 -5.25
N LEU A 167 17.47 -10.69 -5.07
CA LEU A 167 16.53 -10.56 -6.19
C LEU A 167 16.66 -9.18 -6.86
N ALA A 168 16.80 -8.11 -6.08
CA ALA A 168 16.96 -6.75 -6.58
C ALA A 168 18.23 -6.58 -7.42
N LEU A 169 19.34 -7.21 -7.03
CA LEU A 169 20.60 -7.19 -7.79
C LEU A 169 20.49 -7.95 -9.12
N ARG A 170 19.72 -9.05 -9.15
CA ARG A 170 19.50 -9.89 -10.34
C ARG A 170 18.46 -9.30 -11.30
N ALA A 171 17.51 -8.53 -10.79
CA ALA A 171 16.44 -7.96 -11.61
C ALA A 171 17.00 -6.95 -12.63
N ALA A 172 16.44 -6.94 -13.84
CA ALA A 172 16.68 -5.89 -14.82
C ALA A 172 16.17 -4.54 -14.30
N LEU A 173 15.10 -4.58 -13.50
CA LEU A 173 14.55 -3.42 -12.81
C LEU A 173 13.87 -3.84 -11.51
N THR A 174 14.10 -3.07 -10.44
CA THR A 174 13.42 -3.21 -9.16
C THR A 174 12.53 -2.00 -8.92
N VAL A 175 11.27 -2.27 -8.58
CA VAL A 175 10.30 -1.24 -8.23
C VAL A 175 9.69 -1.51 -6.86
N ALA A 176 9.38 -0.44 -6.14
CA ALA A 176 8.67 -0.49 -4.87
C ALA A 176 7.73 0.71 -4.77
N VAL A 177 6.84 0.73 -3.79
CA VAL A 177 5.88 1.83 -3.61
C VAL A 177 6.55 3.14 -3.18
N ALA A 178 7.79 3.07 -2.72
CA ALA A 178 8.42 4.08 -1.89
C ALA A 178 9.94 4.09 -2.05
N ASP A 179 10.56 5.28 -2.06
CA ASP A 179 12.02 5.43 -2.16
C ASP A 179 12.77 4.70 -1.03
N ARG A 180 12.30 4.86 0.21
CA ARG A 180 12.86 4.15 1.39
C ARG A 180 12.87 2.62 1.22
N ASP A 181 11.90 2.08 0.48
CA ASP A 181 11.81 0.65 0.24
C ASP A 181 12.85 0.26 -0.83
N ILE A 182 13.02 1.05 -1.89
CA ILE A 182 14.13 0.90 -2.86
C ILE A 182 15.50 0.94 -2.18
N GLU A 183 15.73 1.91 -1.28
CA GLU A 183 16.95 2.01 -0.49
C GLU A 183 17.18 0.77 0.38
N ALA A 184 16.14 0.31 1.09
CA ALA A 184 16.22 -0.88 1.94
C ALA A 184 16.47 -2.18 1.16
N LEU A 185 15.98 -2.26 -0.08
CA LEU A 185 16.22 -3.37 -1.01
C LEU A 185 17.66 -3.38 -1.54
N GLY A 186 18.40 -2.27 -1.43
CA GLY A 186 19.75 -2.14 -1.99
C GLY A 186 19.75 -2.27 -3.51
N ALA A 187 18.68 -1.83 -4.18
CA ALA A 187 18.62 -1.84 -5.64
C ALA A 187 19.67 -0.86 -6.21
N PRO A 188 20.36 -1.19 -7.31
CA PRO A 188 21.27 -0.27 -7.98
C PRO A 188 20.55 1.03 -8.40
N GLU A 189 21.23 2.17 -8.31
CA GLU A 189 20.65 3.50 -8.53
C GLU A 189 19.97 3.65 -9.92
N ASP A 190 20.55 3.04 -10.95
CA ASP A 190 20.04 3.01 -12.32
C ASP A 190 18.94 1.95 -12.55
N ARG A 191 18.72 1.04 -11.59
CA ARG A 191 17.76 -0.08 -11.66
C ARG A 191 16.73 -0.08 -10.52
N GLY A 192 16.68 0.96 -9.69
CA GLY A 192 15.68 1.15 -8.64
C GLY A 192 14.69 2.26 -9.00
N LEU A 193 13.39 2.03 -8.81
CA LEU A 193 12.35 3.03 -9.03
C LEU A 193 11.23 2.97 -7.99
N ALA A 194 10.90 4.11 -7.40
CA ALA A 194 9.67 4.25 -6.62
C ALA A 194 8.47 4.51 -7.55
N ILE A 195 7.50 3.60 -7.54
CA ILE A 195 6.22 3.74 -8.26
C ILE A 195 5.10 3.57 -7.23
N PRO A 196 4.41 4.64 -6.82
CA PRO A 196 3.41 4.56 -5.77
C PRO A 196 2.19 3.73 -6.21
N VAL A 197 1.32 3.43 -5.24
CA VAL A 197 -0.04 2.95 -5.53
C VAL A 197 -0.90 4.15 -5.91
N SER A 198 -1.79 3.98 -6.88
CA SER A 198 -2.71 5.04 -7.29
C SER A 198 -3.72 5.39 -6.19
N GLY A 199 -3.98 6.68 -6.04
CA GLY A 199 -5.15 7.14 -5.32
C GLY A 199 -6.40 6.89 -6.14
N ARG A 200 -7.53 6.65 -5.47
CA ARG A 200 -8.82 6.49 -6.15
C ARG A 200 -9.18 7.79 -6.87
N THR A 201 -9.63 7.70 -8.11
CA THR A 201 -10.22 8.84 -8.81
C THR A 201 -11.46 9.28 -8.05
N SER A 202 -11.56 10.59 -7.83
CA SER A 202 -12.66 11.18 -7.09
C SER A 202 -13.07 12.47 -7.76
N GLU A 203 -14.17 12.42 -8.50
CA GLU A 203 -14.86 13.61 -9.01
C GLU A 203 -15.97 14.00 -8.04
N ILE A 204 -15.58 14.33 -6.82
CA ILE A 204 -16.51 14.83 -5.81
C ILE A 204 -16.72 16.32 -6.03
N SER A 205 -17.96 16.73 -6.28
CA SER A 205 -18.34 18.13 -6.16
C SER A 205 -18.29 18.53 -4.69
N ARG A 206 -17.34 19.41 -4.34
CA ARG A 206 -17.17 19.90 -2.97
C ARG A 206 -18.40 20.67 -2.51
N LYS A 207 -18.97 20.26 -1.38
CA LYS A 207 -20.07 20.94 -0.70
C LYS A 207 -19.78 20.96 0.80
N PRO A 208 -18.80 21.77 1.25
CA PRO A 208 -18.43 21.81 2.67
C PRO A 208 -19.65 22.10 3.54
N ALA A 209 -19.74 21.43 4.69
CA ALA A 209 -20.82 21.66 5.64
C ALA A 209 -20.82 23.10 6.16
N SER A 210 -21.96 23.55 6.68
CA SER A 210 -22.08 24.88 7.32
C SER A 210 -21.19 25.01 8.56
N ALA A 211 -21.09 23.94 9.35
CA ALA A 211 -20.24 23.87 10.53
C ALA A 211 -18.82 23.37 10.19
N PRO A 212 -17.79 23.78 10.95
CA PRO A 212 -16.43 23.28 10.78
C PRO A 212 -16.38 21.76 11.01
N THR A 213 -16.10 21.00 9.95
CA THR A 213 -16.11 19.52 10.00
C THR A 213 -14.71 18.95 9.78
N ILE A 214 -14.24 18.13 10.72
CA ILE A 214 -12.98 17.39 10.67
C ILE A 214 -13.28 15.92 10.39
N LEU A 215 -12.65 15.32 9.37
CA LEU A 215 -12.85 13.92 9.00
C LEU A 215 -11.65 13.03 9.29
N LEU A 216 -11.90 11.91 9.97
CA LEU A 216 -11.00 10.76 10.00
C LEU A 216 -11.66 9.59 9.24
N SER A 217 -11.12 9.23 8.08
CA SER A 217 -11.65 8.13 7.26
C SER A 217 -10.81 6.84 7.32
N GLY A 218 -11.42 5.73 6.89
CA GLY A 218 -10.75 4.48 6.57
C GLY A 218 -11.23 3.26 7.37
N ASN A 219 -10.37 2.26 7.55
CA ASN A 219 -10.68 1.11 8.41
C ASN A 219 -10.57 1.53 9.89
N LEU A 220 -11.72 1.78 10.52
CA LEU A 220 -11.86 2.20 11.91
C LEU A 220 -11.61 1.04 12.91
N GLY A 221 -11.37 -0.18 12.42
CA GLY A 221 -10.92 -1.32 13.22
C GLY A 221 -9.43 -1.62 13.09
N TYR A 222 -8.71 -0.90 12.23
CA TYR A 222 -7.28 -1.09 12.05
C TYR A 222 -6.51 -0.47 13.22
N ARG A 223 -5.62 -1.25 13.86
CA ARG A 223 -4.93 -0.84 15.10
C ARG A 223 -4.30 0.56 15.03
N PRO A 224 -3.53 0.95 14.00
CA PRO A 224 -3.02 2.32 13.87
C PRO A 224 -4.10 3.40 13.81
N THR A 225 -5.22 3.17 13.12
CA THR A 225 -6.35 4.11 13.08
C THR A 225 -7.00 4.22 14.47
N VAL A 226 -7.16 3.09 15.15
CA VAL A 226 -7.76 3.02 16.49
C VAL A 226 -6.92 3.77 17.52
N GLU A 227 -5.61 3.50 17.56
CA GLU A 227 -4.66 4.17 18.46
C GLU A 227 -4.66 5.68 18.21
N ALA A 228 -4.63 6.09 16.94
CA ALA A 228 -4.59 7.49 16.55
C ALA A 228 -5.88 8.24 16.86
N ALA A 229 -7.05 7.63 16.63
CA ALA A 229 -8.34 8.23 16.96
C ALA A 229 -8.50 8.37 18.48
N ARG A 230 -8.10 7.36 19.26
CA ARG A 230 -8.16 7.41 20.73
C ARG A 230 -7.29 8.56 21.26
N TRP A 231 -6.05 8.67 20.76
CA TRP A 231 -5.14 9.76 21.12
C TRP A 231 -5.73 11.12 20.70
N PHE A 232 -6.17 11.25 19.46
CA PHE A 232 -6.74 12.50 18.95
C PHE A 232 -7.96 12.94 19.77
N GLY A 233 -8.87 12.02 20.11
CA GLY A 233 -10.04 12.31 20.94
C GLY A 233 -9.67 12.82 22.33
N ALA A 234 -8.70 12.17 22.98
CA ALA A 234 -8.27 12.55 24.32
C ALA A 234 -7.49 13.87 24.35
N GLU A 235 -6.49 13.99 23.46
CA GLU A 235 -5.47 15.04 23.55
C GLU A 235 -5.77 16.27 22.69
N VAL A 236 -6.52 16.14 21.60
CA VAL A 236 -6.71 17.21 20.62
C VAL A 236 -8.16 17.66 20.55
N TRP A 237 -9.10 16.73 20.39
CA TRP A 237 -10.51 17.04 20.20
C TRP A 237 -11.13 17.76 21.39
N SER A 238 -10.83 17.32 22.61
CA SER A 238 -11.29 17.94 23.85
C SER A 238 -10.97 19.44 23.91
N ARG A 239 -9.74 19.81 23.53
CA ARG A 239 -9.25 21.20 23.48
C ARG A 239 -9.90 21.97 22.33
N LEU A 240 -9.91 21.40 21.12
CA LEU A 240 -10.55 22.02 19.96
C LEU A 240 -12.04 22.29 20.15
N LYS A 241 -12.75 21.39 20.83
CA LYS A 241 -14.18 21.54 21.09
C LYS A 241 -14.48 22.68 22.06
N SER A 242 -13.56 22.97 22.98
CA SER A 242 -13.64 24.14 23.87
C SER A 242 -13.46 25.44 23.10
N GLU A 243 -12.46 25.50 22.21
CA GLU A 243 -12.14 26.69 21.40
C GLU A 243 -13.17 26.94 20.28
N ILE A 244 -13.70 25.87 19.68
CA ILE A 244 -14.66 25.93 18.58
C ILE A 244 -15.87 25.04 18.92
N PRO A 245 -16.82 25.52 19.75
CA PRO A 245 -17.98 24.73 20.19
C PRO A 245 -18.84 24.20 19.03
N GLY A 246 -18.84 24.86 17.87
CA GLY A 246 -19.55 24.42 16.67
C GLY A 246 -18.84 23.35 15.84
N ALA A 247 -17.59 23.00 16.15
CA ALA A 247 -16.84 22.02 15.37
C ALA A 247 -17.44 20.62 15.50
N ARG A 248 -17.33 19.83 14.44
CA ARG A 248 -17.75 18.42 14.37
C ARG A 248 -16.57 17.54 14.00
N TRP A 249 -16.42 16.41 14.67
CA TRP A 249 -15.44 15.39 14.34
C TRP A 249 -16.13 14.13 13.85
N VAL A 250 -15.99 13.87 12.55
CA VAL A 250 -16.63 12.77 11.84
C VAL A 250 -15.62 11.65 11.64
N LEU A 251 -15.97 10.45 12.11
CA LEU A 251 -15.24 9.22 11.85
C LEU A 251 -16.07 8.36 10.89
N ALA A 252 -15.60 8.15 9.67
CA ALA A 252 -16.35 7.43 8.63
C ALA A 252 -15.54 6.29 8.03
N GLY A 253 -16.12 5.08 8.02
CA GLY A 253 -15.50 3.94 7.34
C GLY A 253 -15.80 2.59 7.98
N ALA A 254 -15.06 1.57 7.55
CA ALA A 254 -15.37 0.18 7.85
C ALA A 254 -14.97 -0.25 9.26
N ARG A 255 -15.76 -1.15 9.85
CA ARG A 255 -15.47 -1.95 11.05
C ARG A 255 -15.01 -1.14 12.26
N PRO A 256 -15.75 -0.12 12.74
CA PRO A 256 -15.32 0.62 13.91
C PRO A 256 -15.20 -0.28 15.14
N ALA A 257 -14.00 -0.30 15.72
CA ALA A 257 -13.71 -1.02 16.95
C ALA A 257 -14.55 -0.47 18.12
N PRO A 258 -14.79 -1.26 19.19
CA PRO A 258 -15.54 -0.80 20.35
C PRO A 258 -15.04 0.52 20.94
N VAL A 259 -13.71 0.70 21.02
CA VAL A 259 -13.10 1.95 21.49
C VAL A 259 -13.38 3.15 20.59
N ILE A 260 -13.51 2.95 19.27
CA ILE A 260 -13.94 4.02 18.36
C ILE A 260 -15.38 4.38 18.66
N ARG A 261 -16.27 3.38 18.76
CA ARG A 261 -17.70 3.60 19.05
C ARG A 261 -17.91 4.39 20.34
N ALA A 262 -17.09 4.14 21.36
CA ALA A 262 -17.13 4.88 22.62
C ALA A 262 -16.81 6.38 22.49
N LEU A 263 -16.08 6.80 21.45
CA LEU A 263 -15.77 8.22 21.22
C LEU A 263 -17.02 9.07 20.91
N ALA A 264 -18.12 8.45 20.46
CA ALA A 264 -19.40 9.15 20.23
C ALA A 264 -20.00 9.77 21.50
N ALA A 265 -19.54 9.37 22.70
CA ALA A 265 -19.92 10.01 23.95
C ALA A 265 -19.32 11.42 24.11
N GLN A 266 -18.28 11.78 23.34
CA GLN A 266 -17.68 13.09 23.38
C GLN A 266 -18.51 14.10 22.56
N PRO A 267 -18.70 15.34 23.04
CA PRO A 267 -19.50 16.34 22.33
C PRO A 267 -19.00 16.59 20.91
N GLY A 268 -19.92 16.56 19.94
CA GLY A 268 -19.64 16.84 18.52
C GLY A 268 -18.90 15.73 17.76
N VAL A 269 -18.79 14.52 18.33
CA VAL A 269 -18.23 13.35 17.64
C VAL A 269 -19.34 12.55 16.95
N GLU A 270 -19.17 12.29 15.66
CA GLU A 270 -20.09 11.52 14.82
C GLU A 270 -19.38 10.30 14.25
N ILE A 271 -19.99 9.11 14.35
CA ILE A 271 -19.41 7.86 13.85
C ILE A 271 -20.32 7.23 12.81
N HIS A 272 -19.82 7.13 11.59
CA HIS A 272 -20.50 6.49 10.47
C HIS A 272 -19.82 5.15 10.15
N ALA A 273 -20.43 4.08 10.65
CA ALA A 273 -19.93 2.72 10.51
C ALA A 273 -20.27 2.14 9.12
N ASP A 274 -19.31 1.43 8.54
CA ASP A 274 -19.50 0.55 7.38
C ASP A 274 -20.11 1.27 6.16
N VAL A 275 -19.69 2.52 5.96
CA VAL A 275 -20.15 3.36 4.84
C VAL A 275 -19.66 2.79 3.51
N PRO A 276 -20.55 2.63 2.51
CA PRO A 276 -20.20 2.07 1.20
C PRO A 276 -19.40 3.07 0.35
N ASP A 277 -19.61 4.37 0.58
CA ASP A 277 -18.94 5.45 -0.12
C ASP A 277 -18.48 6.54 0.87
N LEU A 278 -17.21 6.96 0.74
CA LEU A 278 -16.63 8.06 1.50
C LEU A 278 -16.88 9.43 0.84
N GLY A 279 -17.36 9.43 -0.40
CA GLY A 279 -17.60 10.62 -1.22
C GLY A 279 -18.35 11.73 -0.50
N PRO A 280 -19.54 11.47 0.08
CA PRO A 280 -20.32 12.48 0.81
C PRO A 280 -19.54 13.08 1.99
N PHE A 281 -18.85 12.26 2.77
CA PHE A 281 -18.07 12.72 3.92
C PHE A 281 -16.89 13.59 3.51
N LEU A 282 -16.19 13.21 2.45
CA LEU A 282 -15.12 14.01 1.85
C LEU A 282 -15.67 15.32 1.27
N ALA A 283 -16.85 15.31 0.65
CA ALA A 283 -17.48 16.50 0.08
C ALA A 283 -17.79 17.56 1.15
N GLU A 284 -18.24 17.11 2.33
CA GLU A 284 -18.70 17.97 3.43
C GLU A 284 -17.58 18.43 4.37
N SER A 285 -16.42 17.77 4.36
CA SER A 285 -15.35 18.03 5.32
C SER A 285 -14.60 19.33 5.06
N TRP A 286 -14.27 20.09 6.09
CA TRP A 286 -13.39 21.26 5.96
C TRP A 286 -11.93 20.85 5.95
N VAL A 287 -11.57 19.87 6.78
CA VAL A 287 -10.22 19.33 6.93
C VAL A 287 -10.31 17.81 7.12
N ALA A 288 -9.43 17.04 6.48
CA ALA A 288 -9.23 15.64 6.79
C ALA A 288 -7.98 15.46 7.68
N ILE A 289 -8.01 14.50 8.58
CA ILE A 289 -6.91 14.22 9.51
C ILE A 289 -6.35 12.82 9.32
N ALA A 290 -5.03 12.70 9.44
CA ALA A 290 -4.32 11.43 9.45
C ALA A 290 -3.32 11.37 10.63
N PRO A 291 -3.83 11.18 11.87
CA PRO A 291 -3.01 11.27 13.09
C PRO A 291 -2.15 10.03 13.39
N MET A 292 -2.00 9.09 12.45
CA MET A 292 -1.31 7.83 12.76
C MET A 292 0.20 8.03 12.94
N ALA A 293 0.69 7.68 14.12
CA ALA A 293 2.11 7.61 14.47
C ALA A 293 2.72 6.21 14.23
N SER A 294 1.95 5.29 13.65
CA SER A 294 2.34 3.91 13.37
C SER A 294 1.65 3.39 12.10
N GLY A 295 2.04 2.20 11.65
CA GLY A 295 1.52 1.57 10.42
C GLY A 295 2.52 1.62 9.27
N SER A 296 2.20 0.94 8.17
CA SER A 296 3.04 0.84 6.97
C SER A 296 2.26 1.17 5.70
N GLY A 297 3.01 1.45 4.62
CA GLY A 297 2.47 1.74 3.30
C GLY A 297 2.11 3.21 3.06
N VAL A 298 1.42 3.46 1.95
CA VAL A 298 0.93 4.78 1.54
C VAL A 298 -0.41 5.06 2.24
N PRO A 299 -0.59 6.22 2.87
CA PRO A 299 -1.83 6.52 3.59
C PRO A 299 -2.96 6.85 2.62
N MET A 300 -3.71 5.83 2.19
CA MET A 300 -4.82 5.97 1.23
C MET A 300 -5.82 7.07 1.61
N LYS A 301 -6.10 7.27 2.91
CA LYS A 301 -6.99 8.32 3.39
C LYS A 301 -6.52 9.74 3.03
N VAL A 302 -5.20 9.95 2.94
CA VAL A 302 -4.63 11.24 2.49
C VAL A 302 -4.80 11.39 0.99
N LEU A 303 -4.56 10.32 0.21
CA LEU A 303 -4.77 10.34 -1.23
C LEU A 303 -6.23 10.57 -1.59
N GLU A 304 -7.17 9.95 -0.87
CA GLU A 304 -8.61 10.16 -1.04
C GLU A 304 -9.01 11.62 -0.72
N ALA A 305 -8.46 12.19 0.35
CA ALA A 305 -8.67 13.60 0.72
C ALA A 305 -8.11 14.56 -0.35
N TRP A 306 -6.88 14.35 -0.81
CA TRP A 306 -6.29 15.16 -1.87
C TRP A 306 -7.03 15.03 -3.20
N ALA A 307 -7.42 13.82 -3.60
CA ALA A 307 -8.27 13.59 -4.77
C ALA A 307 -9.59 14.36 -4.65
N ALA A 308 -10.19 14.40 -3.46
CA ALA A 308 -11.41 15.15 -3.20
C ALA A 308 -11.20 16.68 -3.05
N GLY A 309 -9.96 17.18 -3.02
CA GLY A 309 -9.69 18.61 -2.78
C GLY A 309 -9.98 19.03 -1.33
N VAL A 310 -9.68 18.15 -0.37
CA VAL A 310 -9.77 18.38 1.07
C VAL A 310 -8.36 18.61 1.62
N PRO A 311 -8.10 19.70 2.36
CA PRO A 311 -6.80 19.92 2.99
C PRO A 311 -6.57 18.91 4.12
N VAL A 312 -5.32 18.53 4.34
CA VAL A 312 -4.96 17.44 5.26
C VAL A 312 -4.01 17.93 6.36
N VAL A 313 -4.31 17.57 7.60
CA VAL A 313 -3.34 17.58 8.72
C VAL A 313 -2.93 16.15 9.02
N ALA A 314 -1.63 15.87 9.08
CA ALA A 314 -1.12 14.52 9.27
C ALA A 314 0.05 14.46 10.26
N HIS A 315 0.18 13.33 10.93
CA HIS A 315 1.35 13.06 11.77
C HIS A 315 2.60 12.90 10.87
N PRO A 316 3.80 13.35 11.30
CA PRO A 316 5.03 13.20 10.51
C PRO A 316 5.28 11.77 9.99
N TRP A 317 5.02 10.76 10.82
CA TRP A 317 5.08 9.34 10.41
C TRP A 317 4.18 9.02 9.22
N THR A 318 2.92 9.47 9.26
CA THR A 318 1.98 9.27 8.15
C THR A 318 2.44 10.03 6.90
N ALA A 319 2.86 11.28 7.06
CA ALA A 319 3.35 12.10 5.96
C ALA A 319 4.60 11.51 5.28
N ALA A 320 5.46 10.82 6.04
CA ALA A 320 6.63 10.11 5.49
C ALA A 320 6.25 8.95 4.55
N GLY A 321 5.00 8.47 4.58
CA GLY A 321 4.46 7.50 3.62
C GLY A 321 4.07 8.10 2.26
N LEU A 322 4.13 9.43 2.09
CA LEU A 322 3.79 10.15 0.85
C LEU A 322 5.02 10.66 0.10
N HIS A 323 6.22 10.27 0.52
CA HIS A 323 7.47 10.65 -0.16
C HIS A 323 7.61 12.18 -0.31
N GLY A 324 8.48 12.62 -1.22
CA GLY A 324 8.64 14.04 -1.57
C GLY A 324 7.34 14.70 -2.02
N ALA A 325 6.35 13.93 -2.50
CA ALA A 325 5.04 14.46 -2.91
C ALA A 325 4.24 15.07 -1.74
N GLY A 326 4.51 14.67 -0.50
CA GLY A 326 3.90 15.26 0.70
C GLY A 326 4.45 16.62 1.12
N GLN A 327 5.60 17.06 0.59
CA GLN A 327 6.19 18.35 0.99
C GLN A 327 5.29 19.52 0.55
N GLY A 328 4.83 20.30 1.52
CA GLY A 328 3.96 21.47 1.28
C GLY A 328 2.51 21.15 0.90
N ALA A 329 2.18 19.88 0.67
CA ALA A 329 0.85 19.41 0.26
C ALA A 329 -0.07 19.00 1.43
N LEU A 330 0.46 18.99 2.66
CA LEU A 330 -0.26 18.77 3.90
C LEU A 330 0.38 19.57 5.05
N ARG A 331 -0.36 19.77 6.13
CA ARG A 331 0.18 20.32 7.39
C ARG A 331 0.64 19.17 8.28
N LYS A 332 1.91 19.18 8.71
CA LYS A 332 2.43 18.21 9.68
C LYS A 332 2.18 18.72 11.09
N ALA A 333 1.79 17.82 11.99
CA ALA A 333 1.69 18.08 13.42
C ALA A 333 2.03 16.80 14.20
N GLU A 334 2.92 16.89 15.18
CA GLU A 334 3.42 15.74 15.94
C GLU A 334 2.76 15.65 17.32
N ASN A 335 2.73 16.76 18.06
CA ASN A 335 2.18 16.85 19.40
C ASN A 335 0.82 17.56 19.43
N ALA A 336 0.11 17.46 20.56
CA ALA A 336 -1.24 17.98 20.69
C ALA A 336 -1.36 19.49 20.39
N ASP A 337 -0.37 20.29 20.80
CA ASP A 337 -0.40 21.75 20.62
C ASP A 337 -0.26 22.12 19.14
N GLU A 338 0.63 21.44 18.41
CA GLU A 338 0.75 21.60 16.95
C GLU A 338 -0.53 21.20 16.22
N TRP A 339 -1.18 20.10 16.66
CA TRP A 339 -2.44 19.65 16.07
C TRP A 339 -3.58 20.64 16.30
N VAL A 340 -3.72 21.13 17.54
CA VAL A 340 -4.73 22.14 17.89
C VAL A 340 -4.49 23.43 17.11
N SER A 341 -3.25 23.93 17.09
CA SER A 341 -2.89 25.15 16.37
C SER A 341 -3.16 25.04 14.87
N ALA A 342 -2.72 23.94 14.23
CA ALA A 342 -2.97 23.66 12.83
C ALA A 342 -4.47 23.59 12.50
N LEU A 343 -5.26 22.97 13.36
CA LEU A 343 -6.71 22.85 13.15
C LEU A 343 -7.44 24.17 13.43
N ILE A 344 -7.04 24.98 14.41
CA ILE A 344 -7.60 26.32 14.61
C ILE A 344 -7.32 27.20 13.40
N GLU A 345 -6.07 27.24 12.90
CA GLU A 345 -5.70 27.97 11.68
C GLU A 345 -6.59 27.54 10.52
N LEU A 346 -6.64 26.23 10.24
CA LEU A 346 -7.37 25.71 9.10
C LEU A 346 -8.88 25.79 9.26
N LEU A 347 -9.46 25.76 10.46
CA LEU A 347 -10.91 25.93 10.63
C LEU A 347 -11.31 27.41 10.60
N GLY A 348 -10.45 28.31 11.06
CA GLY A 348 -10.69 29.77 11.03
C GLY A 348 -10.42 30.44 9.68
N ASN A 349 -9.54 29.89 8.84
CA ASN A 349 -9.07 30.55 7.61
C ASN A 349 -9.42 29.78 6.32
N ARG A 350 -10.36 30.33 5.54
CA ARG A 350 -10.80 29.74 4.26
C ARG A 350 -9.69 29.71 3.20
N ASP A 351 -8.87 30.73 3.12
CA ASP A 351 -7.81 30.83 2.11
C ASP A 351 -6.67 29.87 2.41
N ALA A 352 -6.33 29.68 3.70
CA ALA A 352 -5.39 28.65 4.13
C ALA A 352 -5.87 27.25 3.74
N ARG A 353 -7.17 26.94 3.95
CA ARG A 353 -7.77 25.68 3.48
C ARG A 353 -7.68 25.52 1.97
N ALA A 354 -8.08 26.55 1.22
CA ALA A 354 -8.09 26.50 -0.25
C ALA A 354 -6.67 26.29 -0.81
N THR A 355 -5.69 27.02 -0.27
CA THR A 355 -4.28 26.90 -0.66
C THR A 355 -3.74 25.49 -0.38
N LEU A 356 -3.97 24.96 0.82
CA LEU A 356 -3.48 23.63 1.18
C LEU A 356 -4.19 22.53 0.38
N ALA A 357 -5.48 22.67 0.11
CA ALA A 357 -6.25 21.76 -0.74
C ALA A 357 -5.73 21.75 -2.18
N ALA A 358 -5.43 22.92 -2.75
CA ALA A 358 -4.88 23.04 -4.10
C ALA A 358 -3.51 22.34 -4.22
N ARG A 359 -2.61 22.56 -3.25
CA ARG A 359 -1.31 21.88 -3.20
C ARG A 359 -1.44 20.37 -3.05
N GLY A 360 -2.38 19.92 -2.20
CA GLY A 360 -2.72 18.50 -2.08
C GLY A 360 -3.20 17.89 -3.40
N ARG A 361 -4.12 18.57 -4.09
CA ARG A 361 -4.65 18.11 -5.39
C ARG A 361 -3.58 18.09 -6.47
N GLU A 362 -2.68 19.07 -6.49
CA GLU A 362 -1.53 19.11 -7.39
C GLU A 362 -0.58 17.92 -7.14
N ALA A 363 -0.24 17.65 -5.88
CA ALA A 363 0.58 16.50 -5.51
C ALA A 363 -0.08 15.18 -5.93
N TRP A 364 -1.39 15.04 -5.74
CA TRP A 364 -2.15 13.88 -6.21
C TRP A 364 -2.11 13.76 -7.73
N ASN A 365 -2.38 14.83 -8.48
CA ASN A 365 -2.36 14.84 -9.94
C ASN A 365 -0.98 14.46 -10.52
N ARG A 366 0.09 14.92 -9.87
CA ARG A 366 1.47 14.70 -10.31
C ARG A 366 1.95 13.26 -10.04
N SER A 367 1.57 12.67 -8.91
CA SER A 367 2.22 11.45 -8.41
C SER A 367 1.29 10.26 -8.17
N TYR A 368 0.00 10.49 -7.90
CA TYR A 368 -0.91 9.44 -7.41
C TYR A 368 -2.13 9.23 -8.30
N ARG A 369 -2.36 10.07 -9.30
CA ARG A 369 -3.44 9.91 -10.26
C ARG A 369 -3.28 8.58 -11.02
N PRO A 370 -4.33 7.75 -11.19
CA PRO A 370 -4.22 6.43 -11.81
C PRO A 370 -3.53 6.42 -13.18
N GLU A 371 -3.80 7.42 -14.02
CA GLU A 371 -3.16 7.54 -15.33
C GLU A 371 -1.65 7.74 -15.21
N ARG A 372 -1.17 8.55 -14.25
CA ARG A 372 0.25 8.75 -14.00
C ARG A 372 0.94 7.50 -13.45
N VAL A 373 0.31 6.80 -12.52
CA VAL A 373 0.86 5.53 -12.01
C VAL A 373 0.94 4.49 -13.14
N ALA A 374 -0.08 4.41 -13.99
CA ALA A 374 -0.08 3.50 -15.13
C ALA A 374 1.00 3.83 -16.16
N GLU A 375 1.28 5.12 -16.39
CA GLU A 375 2.40 5.56 -17.23
C GLU A 375 3.76 5.13 -16.66
N GLN A 376 3.99 5.35 -15.36
CA GLN A 376 5.21 4.92 -14.69
C GLN A 376 5.40 3.39 -14.74
N ILE A 377 4.30 2.62 -14.58
CA ILE A 377 4.33 1.17 -14.74
C ILE A 377 4.74 0.78 -16.17
N ARG A 378 4.14 1.39 -17.20
CA ARG A 378 4.49 1.12 -18.61
C ARG A 378 5.95 1.48 -18.92
N GLU A 379 6.44 2.59 -18.38
CA GLU A 379 7.84 2.99 -18.50
C GLU A 379 8.77 1.96 -17.86
N ALA A 380 8.45 1.50 -16.65
CA ALA A 380 9.21 0.47 -15.95
C ALA A 380 9.27 -0.85 -16.74
N VAL A 381 8.15 -1.27 -17.33
CA VAL A 381 8.08 -2.45 -18.21
C VAL A 381 8.99 -2.29 -19.42
N SER A 382 8.90 -1.14 -20.10
CA SER A 382 9.74 -0.85 -21.27
C SER A 382 11.22 -0.83 -20.91
N ARG A 383 11.58 -0.24 -19.76
CA ARG A 383 12.97 -0.15 -19.30
C ARG A 383 13.53 -1.53 -18.95
N ALA A 384 12.77 -2.34 -18.21
CA ALA A 384 13.16 -3.71 -17.87
C ALA A 384 13.35 -4.60 -19.11
N ALA A 385 12.50 -4.44 -20.13
CA ALA A 385 12.63 -5.19 -21.38
C ALA A 385 13.82 -4.73 -22.25
N THR A 386 14.31 -3.50 -22.08
CA THR A 386 15.41 -2.94 -22.89
C THR A 386 16.78 -3.27 -22.29
N VAL A 387 16.92 -3.25 -20.96
CA VAL A 387 18.17 -3.63 -20.25
C VAL A 387 18.58 -5.10 -20.51
N ALA A 388 17.65 -5.90 -21.02
CA ALA A 388 17.83 -7.31 -21.36
C ALA A 388 18.41 -7.56 -22.77
N ARG A 389 18.45 -6.53 -23.63
CA ARG A 389 19.01 -6.58 -24.99
C ARG A 389 20.39 -5.95 -24.98
#